data_AF-A0A8H3XAA1-F1
#
_entry.id   AF-A0A8H3XAA1-F1
#
_cell.length_a   1.000
_cell.length_b   1.000
_cell.length_c   1.000
_cell.angle_alpha   90.00
_cell.angle_beta   90.00
_cell.angle_gamma   90.00
#
_symmetry.space_group_name_H-M   'P 1'
#
loop_
_entity.id
_entity.type
_entity.pdbx_description
1 polymer ?
#
loop_
_entity_poly.entity_id
_entity_poly.type
_entity_poly.pdbx_seq_one_letter_code
_entity_poly.pdbx_strand_id
1 'polypeptide(L)'
;MSKQLRERYEHYVSKNITLEKLIKHDESEHKTKHVHTLVLLTRQIEIITVGLRRPLDDPNEELAVSSTGSYKKSLEPYHSIIIRPIFKVSCLT
;
A
#
# COMPACT_ATOMS: atom_id res chain seq x y z
N MET A 1 -10.83 0.46 -0.33
CA MET A 1 -10.63 1.50 -1.37
C MET A 1 -10.49 2.84 -0.66
N SER A 2 -9.39 3.58 -0.86
CA SER A 2 -9.16 4.83 -0.12
C SER A 2 -10.23 5.87 -0.49
N LYS A 3 -10.67 6.66 0.50
CA LYS A 3 -11.72 7.69 0.33
C LYS A 3 -11.43 8.61 -0.86
N GLN A 4 -10.17 9.01 -1.01
CA GLN A 4 -9.69 9.89 -2.08
C GLN A 4 -9.78 9.27 -3.48
N LEU A 5 -9.46 7.98 -3.65
CA LEU A 5 -9.63 7.32 -4.96
C LEU A 5 -11.11 7.16 -5.32
N ARG A 6 -11.95 6.93 -4.33
CA ARG A 6 -13.39 6.78 -4.53
C ARG A 6 -14.05 8.09 -4.95
N GLU A 7 -13.73 9.18 -4.29
CA GLU A 7 -14.16 10.52 -4.71
C GLU A 7 -13.74 10.81 -6.16
N ARG A 8 -12.49 10.50 -6.52
CA ARG A 8 -11.98 10.69 -7.90
C ARG A 8 -12.70 9.82 -8.94
N TYR A 9 -13.05 8.60 -8.58
CA TYR A 9 -13.86 7.71 -9.43
C TYR A 9 -15.27 8.29 -9.62
N GLU A 10 -15.93 8.70 -8.54
CA GLU A 10 -17.30 9.24 -8.57
C GLU A 10 -17.40 10.53 -9.39
N HIS A 11 -16.37 11.39 -9.36
CA HIS A 11 -16.34 12.62 -10.16
C HIS A 11 -16.15 12.39 -11.68
N TYR A 12 -15.50 11.30 -12.09
CA TYR A 12 -15.16 11.05 -13.50
C TYR A 12 -15.29 9.56 -13.86
N VAL A 13 -16.46 8.98 -13.63
CA VAL A 13 -16.73 7.54 -13.79
C VAL A 13 -16.33 7.00 -15.17
N SER A 14 -16.65 7.72 -16.25
CA SER A 14 -16.36 7.30 -17.63
C SER A 14 -14.86 7.31 -17.97
N LYS A 15 -14.11 8.26 -17.40
CA LYS A 15 -12.66 8.40 -17.61
C LYS A 15 -11.85 7.53 -16.66
N ASN A 16 -12.39 7.19 -15.48
CA ASN A 16 -11.68 6.47 -14.42
C ASN A 16 -12.19 5.03 -14.22
N ILE A 17 -12.81 4.43 -15.23
CA ILE A 17 -13.41 3.08 -15.14
C ILE A 17 -12.39 1.98 -14.79
N THR A 18 -11.11 2.19 -15.09
CA THR A 18 -10.00 1.29 -14.70
C THR A 18 -8.92 2.10 -13.99
N LEU A 19 -8.12 1.43 -13.15
CA LEU A 19 -6.97 2.04 -12.47
C LEU A 19 -5.97 2.65 -13.47
N GLU A 20 -5.73 1.98 -14.60
CA GLU A 20 -4.82 2.46 -15.64
C GLU A 20 -5.33 3.75 -16.29
N LYS A 21 -6.63 3.83 -16.56
CA LYS A 21 -7.25 5.05 -17.08
C LYS A 21 -7.26 6.17 -16.05
N LEU A 22 -7.45 5.85 -14.77
CA LEU A 22 -7.35 6.81 -13.67
C LEU A 22 -5.94 7.43 -13.59
N ILE A 23 -4.89 6.60 -13.72
CA ILE A 23 -3.49 7.08 -13.75
C ILE A 23 -3.26 7.99 -14.96
N LYS A 24 -3.68 7.56 -16.16
CA LYS A 24 -3.53 8.35 -17.40
C LYS A 24 -4.29 9.69 -17.32
N HIS A 25 -5.46 9.69 -16.70
CA HIS A 25 -6.25 10.91 -16.49
C HIS A 25 -5.56 11.86 -15.50
N ASP A 26 -5.02 11.34 -14.40
CA ASP A 26 -4.25 12.12 -13.43
C ASP A 26 -2.96 12.70 -14.02
N GLU A 27 -2.26 11.94 -14.86
CA GLU A 27 -1.08 12.38 -15.61
C GLU A 27 -1.42 13.53 -16.57
N SER A 28 -2.55 13.42 -17.29
CA SER A 28 -3.05 14.47 -18.18
C SER A 28 -3.43 15.77 -17.46
N GLU A 29 -3.81 15.69 -16.19
CA GLU A 29 -4.10 16.86 -15.34
C GLU A 29 -2.89 17.34 -14.52
N HIS A 30 -1.70 16.74 -14.72
CA HIS A 30 -0.50 16.96 -13.90
C HIS A 30 -0.73 16.79 -12.39
N LYS A 31 -1.71 15.95 -12.00
CA LYS A 31 -2.04 15.66 -10.60
C LYS A 31 -1.42 14.34 -10.20
N THR A 32 -0.58 14.34 -9.17
CA THR A 32 0.11 13.14 -8.68
C THR A 32 -0.54 12.53 -7.43
N LYS A 33 -1.53 13.20 -6.85
CA LYS A 33 -2.11 12.84 -5.54
C LYS A 33 -2.76 11.44 -5.54
N HIS A 34 -3.61 11.12 -6.52
CA HIS A 34 -4.30 9.82 -6.53
C HIS A 34 -3.36 8.70 -6.96
N VAL A 35 -2.40 8.99 -7.85
CA VAL A 35 -1.32 8.05 -8.21
C VAL A 35 -0.47 7.70 -6.99
N HIS A 36 -0.04 8.69 -6.20
CA HIS A 36 0.70 8.45 -4.96
C HIS A 36 -0.14 7.60 -3.98
N THR A 37 -1.42 7.94 -3.81
CA THR A 37 -2.34 7.18 -2.96
C THR A 37 -2.47 5.72 -3.41
N LEU A 38 -2.54 5.49 -4.72
CA LEU A 38 -2.60 4.14 -5.29
C LEU A 38 -1.31 3.36 -5.05
N VAL A 39 -0.14 3.99 -5.25
CA VAL A 39 1.17 3.37 -4.98
C VAL A 39 1.30 2.98 -3.50
N LEU A 40 0.93 3.87 -2.58
CA LEU A 40 0.94 3.55 -1.15
C LEU A 40 -0.01 2.40 -0.83
N LEU A 41 -1.21 2.40 -1.41
CA LEU A 41 -2.19 1.32 -1.20
C LEU A 41 -1.64 -0.03 -1.66
N THR A 42 -1.06 -0.10 -2.86
CA THR A 42 -0.49 -1.35 -3.40
C THR A 42 0.63 -1.89 -2.51
N ARG A 43 1.52 -1.02 -2.00
CA ARG A 43 2.59 -1.42 -1.07
C ARG A 43 2.06 -1.97 0.26
N GLN A 44 0.99 -1.38 0.79
CA GLN A 44 0.34 -1.89 2.01
C GLN A 44 -0.28 -3.28 1.77
N ILE A 45 -0.95 -3.48 0.64
CA ILE A 45 -1.53 -4.78 0.27
C ILE A 45 -0.44 -5.84 0.09
N GLU A 46 0.69 -5.46 -0.49
CA GLU A 46 1.85 -6.35 -0.64
C GLU A 46 2.35 -6.82 0.73
N ILE A 47 2.46 -5.93 1.72
CA ILE A 47 2.89 -6.29 3.07
C ILE A 47 1.92 -7.26 3.74
N ILE A 48 0.62 -7.02 3.61
CA ILE A 48 -0.40 -7.91 4.17
C ILE A 48 -0.33 -9.28 3.48
N THR A 49 -0.21 -9.30 2.16
CA THR A 49 -0.18 -10.54 1.37
C THR A 49 1.05 -11.37 1.70
N VAL A 50 2.24 -10.77 1.72
CA VAL A 50 3.50 -11.46 2.03
C VAL A 50 3.57 -11.83 3.52
N GLY A 51 3.15 -10.91 4.40
CA GLY A 51 3.09 -11.13 5.86
C GLY A 51 2.18 -12.30 6.25
N LEU A 52 1.02 -12.43 5.62
CA LEU A 52 0.07 -13.52 5.87
C LEU A 52 0.42 -14.81 5.14
N ARG A 53 1.11 -14.75 3.99
CA ARG A 53 1.40 -15.94 3.20
C ARG A 53 2.52 -16.80 3.79
N ARG A 54 3.56 -16.20 4.36
CA ARG A 54 4.68 -17.01 4.90
C ARG A 54 4.31 -17.90 6.09
N PRO A 55 3.50 -17.47 7.07
CA PRO A 55 3.04 -18.36 8.14
C PRO A 55 2.15 -19.51 7.66
N LEU A 56 1.55 -19.38 6.48
CA LEU A 56 0.81 -20.48 5.83
C LEU A 56 1.75 -21.49 5.17
N ASP A 57 2.89 -21.04 4.66
CA ASP A 57 3.90 -21.87 4.01
C ASP A 57 4.89 -22.48 5.04
N ASP A 58 5.16 -21.80 6.16
CA ASP A 58 5.97 -22.26 7.29
C ASP A 58 5.27 -21.97 8.63
N PRO A 59 4.60 -22.97 9.25
CA PRO A 59 3.85 -22.78 10.49
C PRO A 59 4.75 -22.51 11.71
N ASN A 60 6.08 -22.63 11.60
CA ASN A 60 7.01 -22.27 12.67
C ASN A 60 7.42 -20.79 12.62
N GLU A 61 7.13 -20.07 11.54
CA GLU A 61 7.42 -18.65 11.43
C GLU A 61 6.33 -17.84 12.16
N GLU A 62 6.72 -17.15 13.23
CA GLU A 62 5.81 -16.24 13.92
C GLU A 62 5.33 -15.13 12.97
N LEU A 63 4.03 -14.82 13.04
CA LEU A 63 3.40 -13.79 12.22
C LEU A 63 4.10 -12.41 12.34
N ALA A 64 4.59 -12.09 13.54
CA ALA A 64 5.33 -10.85 13.80
C ALA A 64 6.67 -10.80 13.04
N VAL A 65 7.37 -11.93 12.93
CA VAL A 65 8.63 -12.07 12.18
C VAL A 65 8.37 -11.93 10.68
N SER A 66 7.36 -12.61 10.17
CA SER A 66 6.95 -12.53 8.77
C SER A 66 6.53 -11.11 8.37
N SER A 67 5.68 -10.48 9.19
CA SER A 67 5.16 -9.13 8.96
C SER A 67 6.28 -8.08 9.01
N THR A 68 7.18 -8.18 10.00
CA THR A 68 8.36 -7.31 10.09
C THR A 68 9.29 -7.50 8.90
N GLY A 69 9.51 -8.75 8.46
CA GLY A 69 10.32 -9.06 7.29
C GLY A 69 9.74 -8.50 5.99
N SER A 70 8.42 -8.51 5.84
CA SER A 70 7.75 -7.88 4.70
C SER A 70 7.83 -6.36 4.74
N TYR A 71 7.64 -5.76 5.92
CA TYR A 71 7.75 -4.31 6.11
C TYR A 71 9.11 -3.76 5.70
N LYS A 72 10.21 -4.45 6.09
CA LYS A 72 11.59 -4.09 5.71
C LYS A 72 11.80 -4.02 4.20
N LYS A 73 11.17 -4.92 3.44
CA LYS A 73 11.34 -5.01 1.98
C LYS A 73 10.47 -4.00 1.22
N SER A 74 9.29 -3.68 1.73
CA SER A 74 8.30 -2.87 0.98
C SER A 74 8.20 -1.41 1.43
N LEU A 75 7.96 -1.11 2.71
CA LEU A 75 7.63 0.25 3.18
C LEU A 75 8.76 0.96 3.92
N GLU A 76 9.63 0.22 4.61
CA GLU A 76 10.72 0.81 5.38
C GLU A 76 11.59 1.80 4.58
N PRO A 77 11.92 1.54 3.29
CA PRO A 77 12.70 2.50 2.48
C PRO A 77 11.99 3.84 2.27
N TYR A 78 10.65 3.86 2.31
CA TYR A 78 9.82 5.04 2.01
C TYR A 78 9.31 5.75 3.27
N HIS A 79 9.54 5.18 4.45
CA HIS A 79 9.17 5.82 5.72
C HIS A 79 10.30 6.68 6.26
N SER A 80 9.94 7.90 6.68
CA SER A 80 10.81 8.81 7.43
C SER A 80 11.30 8.15 8.72
N ILE A 81 12.44 8.59 9.24
CA ILE A 81 13.07 8.07 10.46
C ILE A 81 12.08 8.06 11.66
N ILE A 82 11.14 9.00 11.70
CA ILE A 82 10.10 9.12 12.73
C ILE A 82 8.97 8.06 12.57
N ILE A 83 8.62 7.71 11.34
CA ILE A 83 7.50 6.78 11.04
C ILE A 83 7.94 5.31 11.19
N ARG A 84 9.23 5.04 10.94
CA ARG A 84 9.81 3.69 11.09
C ARG A 84 9.57 3.03 12.45
N PRO A 85 9.84 3.67 13.61
CA PRO A 85 9.63 3.05 14.91
C PRO A 85 8.16 2.76 15.21
N ILE A 86 7.24 3.63 14.78
CA ILE A 86 5.80 3.43 14.97
C ILE A 86 5.34 2.14 14.29
N PHE A 87 5.71 1.95 13.02
CA PHE A 87 5.37 0.76 12.26
C PHE A 87 6.05 -0.50 12.81
N LYS A 88 7.28 -0.40 13.32
CA LYS A 88 7.96 -1.53 13.96
C LYS A 88 7.20 -2.03 15.19
N VAL A 89 6.65 -1.13 16.01
CA VAL A 89 5.82 -1.53 17.16
C VAL A 89 4.53 -2.21 16.69
N SER A 90 3.85 -1.66 15.68
CA SER A 90 2.62 -2.25 15.15
C SER A 90 2.80 -3.63 14.51
N CYS A 91 4.00 -3.98 14.02
CA CYS A 91 4.27 -5.34 13.53
C CYS A 91 4.65 -6.33 14.63
N LEU A 92 4.94 -5.85 15.86
CA LEU A 92 5.31 -6.67 17.01
C LEU A 92 4.13 -6.99 17.94
N THR A 93 3.09 -6.16 17.94
CA THR A 93 1.84 -6.32 18.68
C THR A 93 0.80 -7.10 17.89
#